data_AF-A0A352PZ02-F1
#
_entry.id   AF-A0A352PZ02-F1
#
_cell.length_a   1.000
_cell.length_b   1.000
_cell.length_c   1.000
_cell.angle_alpha   90.00
_cell.angle_beta   90.00
_cell.angle_gamma   90.00
#
_symmetry.space_group_name_H-M   'P 1'
#
loop_
_entity.id
_entity.type
_entity.pdbx_description
1 polymer ?
#
loop_
_entity_poly.entity_id
_entity_poly.type
_entity_poly.pdbx_seq_one_letter_code
_entity_poly.pdbx_strand_id
1 'polypeptide(L)'
;LQERRARSRGYLRVAGIDEVGRGPLAGPVVAAAVILPPNADLLSVRDSKQLRAAQREVLDRLIHERAVDIAIGSVGPEEIDAINILQ
;
A
#
# COMPACT_ATOMS: atom_id res chain seq x y z
N LEU A 1 10.51 1.21 -10.15
CA LEU A 1 11.56 2.10 -10.71
C LEU A 1 11.91 3.22 -9.71
N GLN A 2 10.91 3.90 -9.15
CA GLN A 2 11.10 4.97 -8.15
C GLN A 2 11.80 4.49 -6.87
N GLU A 3 11.39 3.34 -6.32
CA GLU A 3 12.03 2.75 -5.14
C GLU A 3 13.54 2.53 -5.32
N ARG A 4 13.95 1.93 -6.45
CA ARG A 4 15.37 1.72 -6.79
C ARG A 4 16.14 3.05 -6.86
N ARG A 5 15.52 4.10 -7.41
CA ARG A 5 16.10 5.45 -7.48
C ARG A 5 16.23 6.09 -6.10
N ALA A 6 15.28 5.88 -5.19
CA ALA A 6 15.40 6.35 -3.82
C ALA A 6 16.56 5.64 -3.11
N ARG A 7 16.65 4.31 -3.23
CA ARG A 7 17.76 3.52 -2.67
C ARG A 7 19.12 3.97 -3.22
N SER A 8 19.24 4.23 -4.52
CA SER A 8 20.49 4.72 -5.12
C SER A 8 20.90 6.13 -4.65
N ARG A 9 19.97 6.90 -4.07
CA ARG A 9 20.24 8.20 -3.42
C ARG A 9 20.61 8.08 -1.94
N GLY A 10 20.74 6.86 -1.40
CA GLY A 10 21.14 6.60 -0.03
C GLY A 10 19.98 6.48 0.97
N TYR A 11 18.72 6.51 0.52
CA TYR A 11 17.58 6.28 1.41
C TYR A 11 17.53 4.81 1.84
N LEU A 12 17.66 4.56 3.14
CA LEU A 12 17.70 3.21 3.72
C LEU A 12 16.32 2.58 3.88
N ARG A 13 15.29 3.41 4.12
CA ARG A 13 13.89 2.99 4.26
C ARG A 13 13.06 3.72 3.22
N VAL A 14 12.37 2.96 2.38
CA VAL A 14 11.49 3.49 1.34
C VAL A 14 10.13 2.83 1.51
N ALA A 15 9.10 3.64 1.74
CA ALA A 15 7.73 3.16 1.83
C ALA A 15 7.05 3.23 0.46
N GLY A 16 6.37 2.16 0.07
CA GLY A 16 5.34 2.19 -0.97
C GLY A 16 4.00 2.56 -0.33
N ILE A 17 3.22 3.42 -0.99
CA ILE A 17 1.92 3.87 -0.51
C ILE A 17 0.90 3.64 -1.62
N ASP A 18 -0.27 3.11 -1.26
CA ASP A 18 -1.42 2.95 -2.17
C ASP A 18 -2.73 3.03 -1.37
N GLU A 19 -3.82 3.42 -2.04
CA GLU A 19 -5.14 3.57 -1.44
C GLU A 19 -6.24 2.75 -2.12
N VAL A 20 -7.27 2.44 -1.35
CA VAL A 20 -8.52 1.85 -1.80
C VAL A 20 -9.71 2.62 -1.24
N GLY A 21 -10.87 2.53 -1.91
CA GLY A 21 -12.10 3.16 -1.42
C GLY A 21 -12.38 4.57 -1.94
N ARG A 22 -11.59 5.09 -2.89
CA ARG A 22 -11.82 6.43 -3.47
C ARG A 22 -13.04 6.54 -4.41
N GLY A 23 -13.47 5.41 -4.98
CA GLY A 23 -14.53 5.35 -6.00
C GLY A 23 -15.93 4.87 -5.54
N PRO A 24 -16.06 4.01 -4.52
CA PRO A 24 -17.37 3.61 -3.99
C PRO A 24 -18.19 4.79 -3.45
N LEU A 25 -19.53 4.64 -3.45
CA LEU A 25 -20.47 5.60 -2.88
C LEU A 25 -20.56 5.56 -1.35
N ALA A 26 -20.01 4.52 -0.73
CA ALA A 26 -20.08 4.32 0.71
C ALA A 26 -18.81 3.64 1.22
N GLY A 27 -18.49 3.89 2.49
CA GLY A 27 -17.31 3.36 3.16
C GLY A 27 -16.15 4.36 3.20
N PRO A 28 -15.10 4.03 3.98
CA PRO A 28 -13.94 4.90 4.12
C PRO A 28 -13.01 4.78 2.90
N VAL A 29 -12.10 5.75 2.78
CA VAL A 29 -10.84 5.56 2.06
C VAL A 29 -9.82 4.95 3.03
N VAL A 30 -9.11 3.93 2.57
CA VAL A 30 -8.04 3.28 3.35
C VAL A 30 -6.76 3.35 2.56
N ALA A 31 -5.68 3.81 3.20
CA ALA A 31 -4.34 3.85 2.62
C ALA A 31 -3.40 3.01 3.47
N ALA A 32 -2.44 2.35 2.81
CA ALA A 32 -1.38 1.59 3.48
C ALA A 32 -0.01 2.12 3.06
N ALA A 33 0.91 2.20 4.02
CA ALA A 33 2.33 2.45 3.79
C ALA A 33 3.13 1.22 4.21
N VAL A 34 3.91 0.66 3.28
CA VAL A 34 4.67 -0.58 3.50
C VAL A 34 6.14 -0.35 3.19
N ILE A 35 7.01 -0.66 4.15
CA ILE A 35 8.47 -0.66 3.95
C ILE A 35 8.94 -2.10 3.79
N LEU A 36 9.46 -2.44 2.62
CA LEU A 36 9.98 -3.77 2.34
C LEU A 36 11.51 -3.84 2.49
N PRO A 37 12.06 -4.99 2.92
CA PRO A 37 13.50 -5.17 2.98
C PRO A 37 14.12 -5.04 1.58
N PRO A 38 15.41 -4.65 1.46
CA PRO A 38 16.05 -4.38 0.18
C PRO A 38 15.99 -5.50 -0.86
N ASN A 39 15.93 -6.73 -0.39
CA ASN A 39 15.93 -7.93 -1.22
C ASN A 39 14.58 -8.65 -1.15
N ALA A 40 13.50 -7.92 -0.82
CA ALA A 40 12.16 -8.47 -0.83
C ALA A 40 11.75 -8.83 -2.25
N ASP A 41 11.84 -10.12 -2.60
CA ASP A 41 11.22 -10.66 -3.81
C ASP A 41 9.83 -11.21 -3.45
N LEU A 42 8.92 -10.28 -3.14
CA LEU A 42 7.53 -10.57 -2.81
C LEU A 42 6.71 -10.71 -4.10
N LEU A 43 7.11 -11.67 -4.94
CA LEU A 43 6.59 -11.90 -6.30
C LEU A 43 6.73 -10.71 -7.26
N SER A 44 6.89 -11.03 -8.53
CA SER A 44 6.87 -10.11 -9.67
C SER A 44 5.47 -9.52 -9.98
N VAL A 45 4.67 -9.26 -8.95
CA VAL A 45 3.33 -8.66 -9.08
C VAL A 45 3.47 -7.15 -9.18
N ARG A 46 3.17 -6.61 -10.35
CA ARG A 46 3.11 -5.16 -10.59
C ARG A 46 1.75 -4.53 -10.27
N ASP A 47 0.68 -5.32 -10.26
CA ASP A 47 -0.68 -4.83 -10.03
C ASP A 47 -1.51 -5.90 -9.29
N SER A 48 -1.96 -5.56 -8.08
CA SER A 48 -2.77 -6.45 -7.24
C SER A 48 -4.16 -6.72 -7.82
N LYS A 49 -4.62 -5.90 -8.77
CA LYS A 49 -5.91 -6.06 -9.46
C LYS A 49 -5.90 -7.23 -10.45
N GLN A 50 -4.72 -7.67 -10.87
CA GLN A 50 -4.56 -8.85 -11.73
C GLN A 50 -4.60 -10.17 -10.93
N LEU A 51 -4.60 -10.09 -9.59
CA LEU A 51 -4.63 -11.25 -8.72
C LEU A 51 -6.05 -11.71 -8.42
N ARG A 52 -6.19 -13.02 -8.25
CA ARG A 52 -7.38 -13.63 -7.64
C ARG A 52 -7.41 -13.35 -6.14
N ALA A 53 -8.58 -13.40 -5.51
CA ALA A 53 -8.74 -13.14 -4.08
C ALA A 53 -7.80 -13.99 -3.20
N ALA A 54 -7.72 -15.30 -3.45
CA ALA A 54 -6.83 -16.20 -2.71
C ALA A 54 -5.34 -15.84 -2.87
N GLN A 55 -4.92 -15.31 -4.03
CA GLN A 55 -3.53 -14.85 -4.23
C GLN A 55 -3.24 -13.58 -3.44
N ARG A 56 -4.23 -12.69 -3.30
CA ARG A 56 -4.12 -11.49 -2.46
C ARG A 56 -3.97 -11.85 -0.99
N GLU A 57 -4.74 -12.82 -0.48
CA GLU A 57 -4.62 -13.28 0.92
C GLU A 57 -3.25 -13.91 1.23
N VAL A 58 -2.67 -14.66 0.28
CA VAL A 58 -1.32 -15.19 0.42
C VAL A 58 -0.28 -14.07 0.44
N LEU A 59 -0.41 -13.09 -0.47
CA LEU A 59 0.50 -11.94 -0.52
C LEU A 59 0.38 -11.04 0.70
N ASP A 60 -0.83 -10.80 1.18
CA ASP A 60 -1.09 -10.02 2.38
C ASP A 60 -0.36 -10.62 3.60
N ARG A 61 -0.46 -11.93 3.80
CA ARG A 61 0.30 -12.63 4.84
C ARG A 61 1.80 -12.50 4.66
N LEU A 62 2.31 -12.73 3.45
CA LEU A 62 3.75 -12.60 3.16
C LEU A 62 4.27 -11.17 3.39
N ILE A 63 3.47 -10.16 3.08
CA ILE A 63 3.79 -8.75 3.34
C ILE A 63 3.86 -8.52 4.84
N HIS A 64 2.85 -8.93 5.61
CA HIS A 64 2.84 -8.80 7.07
C HIS A 64 4.02 -9.53 7.74
N GLU A 65 4.42 -10.68 7.22
CA GLU A 65 5.54 -11.46 7.77
C GLU A 65 6.92 -10.86 7.43
N ARG A 66 7.07 -10.24 6.26
CA ARG A 66 8.38 -9.85 5.71
C ARG A 66 8.64 -8.36 5.66
N ALA A 67 7.61 -7.53 5.78
CA ALA A 67 7.79 -6.08 5.81
C ALA A 67 8.64 -5.68 7.01
N VAL A 68 9.47 -4.66 6.82
CA VAL A 68 10.18 -4.00 7.91
C VAL A 68 9.20 -3.25 8.79
N ASP A 69 8.19 -2.62 8.17
CA ASP A 69 7.14 -1.90 8.86
C ASP A 69 5.90 -1.74 7.96
N ILE A 70 4.72 -1.64 8.58
CA ILE A 70 3.43 -1.45 7.93
C ILE A 70 2.59 -0.48 8.76
N ALA A 71 2.03 0.53 8.09
CA ALA A 71 1.03 1.41 8.67
C ALA A 71 -0.22 1.44 7.79
N ILE A 72 -1.39 1.50 8.43
CA ILE A 72 -2.69 1.60 7.77
C ILE A 72 -3.42 2.81 8.36
N GLY A 73 -3.93 3.68 7.48
CA GLY A 73 -4.77 4.81 7.83
C GLY A 73 -6.12 4.73 7.13
N SER A 74 -7.18 5.16 7.80
CA SER A 74 -8.53 5.19 7.22
C SER A 74 -9.22 6.50 7.54
N VAL A 75 -9.88 7.07 6.54
CA VAL A 75 -10.68 8.29 6.66
C VAL A 75 -12.12 7.97 6.31
N GLY A 76 -13.05 8.30 7.21
CA GLY A 76 -14.47 8.01 7.06
C GLY A 76 -15.20 9.03 6.16
N PRO A 77 -16.44 8.71 5.73
CA PRO A 77 -17.24 9.61 4.88
C PRO A 77 -17.43 11.01 5.46
N GLU A 78 -17.67 11.14 6.76
CA GLU A 78 -17.87 12.44 7.42
C GLU A 78 -16.66 13.38 7.25
N GLU A 79 -15.46 12.84 7.36
CA GLU A 79 -14.22 13.61 7.18
C GLU A 79 -13.96 13.87 5.69
N ILE A 80 -14.20 12.90 4.81
CA ILE A 80 -14.13 13.08 3.35
C ILE A 80 -15.07 14.20 2.88
N ASP A 81 -16.29 14.24 3.40
CA ASP A 81 -17.27 15.28 3.07
C ASP A 81 -16.80 16.66 3.57
N ALA A 82 -16.05 16.71 4.67
CA ALA A 82 -15.50 17.95 5.22
C ALA A 82 -14.26 18.47 4.46
N ILE A 83 -13.35 17.59 4.04
CA ILE A 83 -12.05 17.97 3.45
C ILE A 83 -11.93 17.73 1.94
N ASN A 84 -12.93 17.08 1.32
CA ASN A 84 -12.93 16.55 -0.05
C ASN A 84 -12.00 15.33 -0.27
N ILE A 85 -12.41 14.43 -1.19
CA ILE A 85 -11.82 13.10 -1.46
C ILE A 85 -10.36 13.10 -1.97
N LEU A 86 -9.77 14.27 -2.24
CA LEU A 86 -8.38 14.41 -2.69
C LEU A 86 -7.46 15.06 -1.65
N GLN A 87 -7.98 15.46 -0.50
CA GLN A 87 -7.20 16.01 0.61
C GLN A 87 -6.99 14.94 1.67
#